data_AF-A0A9W6XRJ9-F1
#
_entry.id   AF-A0A9W6XRJ9-F1
#
_cell.length_a   1.000
_cell.length_b   1.000
_cell.length_c   1.000
_cell.angle_alpha   90.00
_cell.angle_beta   90.00
_cell.angle_gamma   90.00
#
_symmetry.space_group_name_H-M   'P 1'
#
loop_
_entity.id
_entity.type
_entity.pdbx_description
1 polymer ?
#
loop_
_entity_poly.entity_id
_entity_poly.type
_entity_poly.pdbx_seq_one_letter_code
_entity_poly.pdbx_strand_id
1 'polypeptide(L)'
;MASPAKDMAAPAATGKWTVTEELLRKRKNPVTPPTSDDYKDWSLDQLRLECTARRLNVKKNSCKSDRMQLLTAYDSNKSGLSRSDLDRGGSTFWCDVAVAFAASDIEVDSLISDDAVFEDVDPSQVLVHSAAKLQRMWREVSGNFARAEACSKKSGNQSDDFWDFCVGQAGVYYLDRRSGLT
;
A
#
# COMPACT_ATOMS: atom_id res chain seq x y z
N MET A 1 -13.77 60.69 -47.98
CA MET A 1 -14.06 59.40 -48.64
C MET A 1 -12.91 59.18 -49.63
N ALA A 2 -11.97 58.24 -49.55
CA ALA A 2 -11.69 57.11 -48.67
C ALA A 2 -10.16 56.85 -48.72
N SER A 3 -9.55 56.37 -47.64
CA SER A 3 -8.17 55.83 -47.64
C SER A 3 -8.16 54.38 -48.16
N PRO A 4 -7.02 53.88 -48.67
CA PRO A 4 -6.73 52.45 -48.64
C PRO A 4 -5.59 52.12 -47.68
N ALA A 5 -5.75 50.98 -47.03
CA ALA A 5 -5.00 50.47 -45.90
C ALA A 5 -3.65 49.84 -46.30
N LYS A 6 -2.71 49.88 -45.35
CA LYS A 6 -1.47 49.12 -45.34
C LYS A 6 -1.78 47.64 -45.12
N ASP A 7 -1.46 46.79 -46.10
CA ASP A 7 -1.27 45.36 -45.86
C ASP A 7 0.14 45.13 -45.32
N MET A 8 0.24 44.82 -44.03
CA MET A 8 1.45 44.30 -43.41
C MET A 8 1.13 42.89 -42.92
N ALA A 9 1.52 41.89 -43.71
CA ALA A 9 1.37 40.50 -43.38
C ALA A 9 2.26 40.13 -42.20
N ALA A 10 1.65 39.78 -41.07
CA ALA A 10 2.33 39.19 -39.91
C ALA A 10 2.59 37.69 -40.17
N PRO A 11 3.78 37.15 -39.87
CA PRO A 11 4.02 35.72 -40.01
C PRO A 11 3.29 34.94 -38.91
N ALA A 12 2.57 33.90 -39.33
CA ALA A 12 1.86 32.97 -38.46
C ALA A 12 2.83 32.24 -37.52
N ALA A 13 2.64 32.43 -36.21
CA ALA A 13 3.37 31.68 -35.18
C ALA A 13 2.86 30.23 -35.14
N THR A 14 3.48 29.34 -35.91
CA THR A 14 3.28 27.89 -35.76
C THR A 14 3.98 27.42 -34.48
N GLY A 15 3.19 27.03 -33.47
CA GLY A 15 3.66 26.49 -32.19
C GLY A 15 4.34 25.13 -32.33
N LYS A 16 5.57 25.11 -32.85
CA LYS A 16 6.50 23.99 -32.71
C LYS A 16 7.15 24.09 -31.33
N TRP A 17 6.86 23.13 -30.45
CA TRP A 17 7.57 22.96 -29.19
C TRP A 17 8.99 22.45 -29.49
N THR A 18 9.89 23.35 -29.86
CA THR A 18 11.31 23.04 -30.01
C THR A 18 11.94 22.90 -28.63
N VAL A 19 12.30 21.67 -28.27
CA VAL A 19 13.16 21.38 -27.12
C VAL A 19 14.55 21.89 -27.46
N THR A 20 14.98 22.97 -26.80
CA THR A 20 16.32 23.53 -27.00
C THR A 20 17.38 22.71 -26.27
N GLU A 21 18.59 22.68 -26.80
CA GLU A 21 19.79 22.11 -26.13
C GLU A 21 19.94 22.62 -24.69
N GLU A 22 19.62 23.90 -24.45
CA GLU A 22 19.67 24.51 -23.12
C GLU A 22 18.68 23.87 -22.12
N LEU A 23 17.49 23.48 -22.58
CA LEU A 23 16.50 22.78 -21.76
C LEU A 23 16.95 21.34 -21.44
N LEU A 24 17.62 20.68 -22.39
CA LEU A 24 18.22 19.36 -22.15
C LEU A 24 19.39 19.45 -21.17
N ARG A 25 20.21 20.51 -21.25
CA ARG A 25 21.32 20.76 -20.32
C ARG A 25 20.82 20.98 -18.89
N LYS A 26 19.72 21.74 -18.70
CA LYS A 26 19.07 21.89 -17.38
C LYS A 26 18.60 20.55 -16.78
N ARG A 27 18.15 19.61 -17.60
CA ARG A 27 17.72 18.27 -17.13
C ARG A 27 18.90 17.36 -16.76
N LYS A 28 20.11 17.67 -17.24
CA LYS A 28 21.32 16.89 -17.01
C LYS A 28 22.07 17.26 -15.73
N ASN A 29 21.67 18.28 -14.97
CA ASN A 29 22.29 18.57 -13.67
C ASN A 29 21.89 17.48 -12.67
N PRO A 30 22.79 16.53 -12.34
CA PRO A 30 22.50 15.49 -11.37
C PRO A 30 22.35 16.18 -10.02
N VAL A 31 21.25 15.93 -9.31
CA VAL A 31 21.11 16.37 -7.92
C VAL A 31 22.23 15.68 -7.14
N THR A 32 23.12 16.46 -6.55
CA THR A 32 24.23 15.92 -5.75
C THR A 32 23.66 15.13 -4.57
N PRO A 33 24.24 13.98 -4.20
CA PRO A 33 23.85 13.28 -2.99
C PRO A 33 24.01 14.19 -1.77
N PRO A 34 23.08 14.15 -0.80
CA PRO A 34 23.21 14.90 0.43
C PRO A 34 24.40 14.40 1.27
N THR A 35 25.10 15.33 1.91
CA THR A 35 26.28 15.05 2.76
C THR A 35 25.96 15.06 4.26
N SER A 36 24.73 15.40 4.63
CA SER A 36 24.25 15.51 6.01
C SER A 36 22.92 14.77 6.13
N ASP A 37 22.63 14.20 7.30
CA ASP A 37 21.32 13.59 7.59
C ASP A 37 20.28 14.63 8.05
N ASP A 38 20.72 15.87 8.33
CA ASP A 38 19.82 16.96 8.69
C ASP A 38 19.20 17.62 7.45
N TYR A 39 17.88 17.50 7.30
CA TYR A 39 17.12 18.09 6.18
C TYR A 39 17.25 19.61 6.05
N LYS A 40 17.73 20.30 7.10
CA LYS A 40 18.03 21.74 7.07
C LYS A 40 19.12 22.06 6.05
N ASP A 41 20.10 21.17 5.91
CA ASP A 41 21.27 21.34 5.06
C ASP A 41 21.01 20.94 3.60
N TRP A 42 19.87 20.30 3.34
CA TRP A 42 19.53 19.82 2.00
C TRP A 42 19.03 20.94 1.11
N SER A 43 19.41 20.93 -0.16
CA SER A 43 18.83 21.78 -1.19
C SER A 43 17.35 21.44 -1.42
N LEU A 44 16.59 22.39 -1.96
CA LEU A 44 15.17 22.16 -2.27
C LEU A 44 14.99 20.96 -3.20
N ASP A 45 15.86 20.82 -4.21
CA ASP A 45 15.79 19.75 -5.20
C ASP A 45 16.11 18.37 -4.60
N GLN A 46 17.05 18.28 -3.64
CA GLN A 46 17.27 17.05 -2.86
C GLN A 46 16.03 16.66 -2.06
N LEU A 47 15.40 17.61 -1.35
CA LEU A 47 14.15 17.34 -0.63
C LEU A 47 13.01 16.95 -1.59
N ARG A 48 12.97 17.52 -2.81
CA ARG A 48 11.98 17.13 -3.82
C ARG A 48 12.17 15.69 -4.25
N LEU A 49 13.40 15.33 -4.56
CA LEU A 49 13.75 13.98 -4.99
C LEU A 49 13.41 12.97 -3.90
N GLU A 50 13.73 13.28 -2.64
CA GLU A 50 13.46 12.41 -1.51
C GLU A 50 11.97 12.22 -1.25
N CYS A 51 11.17 13.29 -1.31
CA CYS A 51 9.72 13.19 -1.23
C CYS A 51 9.14 12.30 -2.33
N THR A 52 9.66 12.38 -3.56
CA THR A 52 9.24 11.52 -4.68
C THR A 52 9.68 10.07 -4.47
N ALA A 53 10.92 9.83 -4.04
CA ALA A 53 11.46 8.51 -3.74
C ALA A 53 10.63 7.80 -2.66
N ARG A 54 10.16 8.56 -1.66
CA ARG A 54 9.30 8.09 -0.57
C ARG A 54 7.81 8.10 -0.89
N ARG A 55 7.44 8.47 -2.12
CA ARG A 55 6.05 8.52 -2.64
C ARG A 55 5.11 9.36 -1.77
N LEU A 56 5.62 10.47 -1.23
CA LEU A 56 4.86 11.35 -0.36
C LEU A 56 3.91 12.24 -1.17
N ASN A 57 2.69 12.45 -0.66
CA ASN A 57 1.70 13.30 -1.31
C ASN A 57 1.98 14.78 -1.04
N VAL A 58 2.91 15.36 -1.81
CA VAL A 58 3.36 16.74 -1.64
C VAL A 58 2.50 17.70 -2.45
N LYS A 59 1.95 18.73 -1.80
CA LYS A 59 1.22 19.82 -2.47
C LYS A 59 2.10 20.47 -3.55
N LYS A 60 1.51 20.77 -4.71
CA LYS A 60 2.20 21.50 -5.78
C LYS A 60 2.75 22.82 -5.22
N ASN A 61 3.99 23.15 -5.61
CA ASN A 61 4.71 24.38 -5.21
C ASN A 61 5.01 24.52 -3.70
N SER A 62 5.05 23.42 -2.94
CA SER A 62 5.47 23.45 -1.53
C SER A 62 6.88 24.02 -1.35
N CYS A 63 7.06 24.81 -0.28
CA CYS A 63 8.33 25.45 0.03
C CYS A 63 9.31 24.47 0.69
N LYS A 64 10.58 24.88 0.85
CA LYS A 64 11.62 24.06 1.50
C LYS A 64 11.21 23.64 2.92
N SER A 65 10.64 24.56 3.69
CA SER A 65 10.20 24.32 5.06
C SER A 65 9.09 23.25 5.11
N ASP A 66 8.06 23.37 4.27
CA ASP A 66 6.96 22.39 4.23
C ASP A 66 7.47 20.99 3.89
N ARG A 67 8.41 20.87 2.94
CA ARG A 67 8.99 19.58 2.54
C ARG A 67 9.84 18.99 3.65
N MET A 68 10.62 19.82 4.34
CA MET A 68 11.39 19.41 5.51
C MET A 68 10.48 18.88 6.61
N GLN A 69 9.45 19.64 6.99
CA GLN A 69 8.48 19.20 8.00
C GLN A 69 7.81 17.89 7.61
N LEU A 70 7.44 17.73 6.34
CA LEU A 70 6.81 16.52 5.85
C LEU A 70 7.77 15.31 5.90
N LEU A 71 9.03 15.49 5.55
CA LEU A 71 10.05 14.43 5.65
C LEU A 71 10.39 14.09 7.10
N THR A 72 10.54 15.09 7.97
CA THR A 72 10.74 14.90 9.41
C THR A 72 9.55 14.21 10.05
N ALA A 73 8.31 14.58 9.69
CA ALA A 73 7.10 13.91 10.19
C ALA A 73 7.00 12.47 9.68
N TYR A 74 7.32 12.24 8.41
CA TYR A 74 7.39 10.89 7.86
C TYR A 74 8.42 10.03 8.61
N ASP A 75 9.62 10.56 8.85
CA ASP A 75 10.65 9.84 9.59
C ASP A 75 10.31 9.67 11.05
N SER A 76 9.68 10.65 11.70
CA SER A 76 9.22 10.52 13.09
C SER A 76 8.11 9.47 13.22
N ASN A 77 7.21 9.42 12.24
CA ASN A 77 6.15 8.41 12.18
C ASN A 77 6.69 7.02 11.80
N LYS A 78 7.79 6.96 11.04
CA LYS A 78 8.49 5.72 10.68
C LYS A 78 9.44 5.24 11.79
N SER A 79 10.08 6.17 12.51
CA SER A 79 10.97 5.92 13.64
C SER A 79 10.21 5.58 14.91
N GLY A 80 8.87 5.56 14.87
CA GLY A 80 8.05 4.87 15.86
C GLY A 80 8.40 3.38 15.99
N LEU A 81 9.15 2.80 15.03
CA LEU A 81 9.82 1.52 15.16
C LEU A 81 11.24 1.61 14.60
N SER A 82 12.25 1.43 15.45
CA SER A 82 13.64 1.33 15.00
C SER A 82 13.83 0.09 14.13
N ARG A 83 14.78 0.12 13.20
CA ARG A 83 15.21 -1.10 12.47
C ARG A 83 15.65 -2.20 13.45
N SER A 84 16.25 -1.82 14.57
CA SER A 84 16.55 -2.76 15.66
C SER A 84 15.32 -3.32 16.36
N ASP A 85 14.19 -2.60 16.38
CA ASP A 85 12.92 -3.11 16.92
C ASP A 85 12.29 -4.09 15.92
N LEU A 86 12.34 -3.79 14.63
CA LEU A 86 11.91 -4.72 13.57
C LEU A 86 12.74 -6.01 13.57
N ASP A 87 14.06 -5.91 13.79
CA ASP A 87 14.98 -7.05 13.81
C ASP A 87 14.99 -7.81 15.17
N ARG A 88 14.52 -7.19 16.26
CA ARG A 88 14.37 -7.82 17.60
C ARG A 88 12.96 -8.32 17.90
N GLY A 89 12.00 -8.16 16.98
CA GLY A 89 10.61 -8.60 17.15
C GLY A 89 9.66 -7.44 17.47
N GLY A 90 9.50 -6.51 16.53
CA GLY A 90 8.80 -5.23 16.68
C GLY A 90 7.27 -5.30 16.86
N SER A 91 6.75 -6.48 17.21
CA SER A 91 5.40 -6.66 17.73
C SER A 91 5.36 -8.03 18.41
N THR A 92 5.36 -8.07 19.75
CA THR A 92 5.12 -9.33 20.49
C THR A 92 3.75 -9.90 20.17
N PHE A 93 2.83 -9.09 19.62
CA PHE A 93 1.49 -9.49 19.21
C PHE A 93 1.43 -10.86 18.55
N TRP A 94 2.26 -11.15 17.54
CA TRP A 94 2.22 -12.46 16.88
C TRP A 94 2.82 -13.59 17.72
N CYS A 95 3.74 -13.28 18.64
CA CYS A 95 4.20 -14.24 19.65
C CYS A 95 3.09 -14.52 20.67
N ASP A 96 2.39 -13.49 21.12
CA ASP A 96 1.26 -13.59 22.05
C ASP A 96 0.09 -14.36 21.39
N VAL A 97 -0.20 -14.09 20.11
CA VAL A 97 -1.15 -14.85 19.29
C VAL A 97 -0.70 -16.31 19.15
N ALA A 98 0.59 -16.59 18.95
CA ALA A 98 1.07 -17.97 18.88
C ALA A 98 0.93 -18.70 20.22
N VAL A 99 1.13 -18.01 21.35
CA VAL A 99 0.90 -18.57 22.68
C VAL A 99 -0.59 -18.83 22.91
N ALA A 100 -1.46 -17.87 22.57
CA ALA A 100 -2.91 -18.03 22.69
C ALA A 100 -3.44 -19.13 21.77
N PHE A 101 -2.93 -19.24 20.53
CA PHE A 101 -3.29 -20.29 19.58
C PHE A 101 -2.84 -21.68 20.04
N ALA A 102 -1.74 -21.77 20.79
CA ALA A 102 -1.29 -23.03 21.39
C ALA A 102 -2.04 -23.37 22.68
N ALA A 103 -2.77 -22.41 23.27
CA ALA A 103 -3.64 -22.67 24.39
C ALA A 103 -4.97 -23.22 23.88
N SER A 104 -5.45 -24.32 24.47
CA SER A 104 -6.74 -24.89 24.12
C SER A 104 -7.87 -24.04 24.70
N ASP A 105 -8.81 -23.63 23.85
CA ASP A 105 -10.03 -22.93 24.23
C ASP A 105 -11.20 -23.42 23.36
N ILE A 106 -12.13 -24.12 24.00
CA ILE A 106 -13.21 -24.86 23.33
C ILE A 106 -14.14 -23.95 22.50
N GLU A 107 -14.23 -22.67 22.84
CA GLU A 107 -15.07 -21.70 22.11
C GLU A 107 -14.46 -21.32 20.76
N VAL A 108 -13.13 -21.37 20.64
CA VAL A 108 -12.40 -21.03 19.41
C VAL A 108 -11.90 -22.26 18.65
N ASP A 109 -11.69 -23.37 19.35
CA ASP A 109 -11.22 -24.63 18.79
C ASP A 109 -12.35 -25.43 18.13
N SER A 110 -13.62 -25.15 18.47
CA SER A 110 -14.76 -25.81 17.84
C SER A 110 -15.07 -25.23 16.46
N LEU A 111 -15.54 -26.10 15.55
CA LEU A 111 -16.01 -25.68 14.23
C LEU A 111 -17.33 -24.93 14.36
N ILE A 112 -17.43 -23.75 13.75
CA ILE A 112 -18.61 -22.87 13.83
C ILE A 112 -19.69 -23.28 12.81
N SER A 113 -19.35 -24.09 11.81
CA SER A 113 -20.22 -24.38 10.66
C SER A 113 -20.25 -25.87 10.33
N ASP A 114 -21.43 -26.47 10.29
CA ASP A 114 -21.68 -27.86 9.87
C ASP A 114 -21.76 -28.02 8.33
N ASP A 115 -21.05 -27.18 7.58
CA ASP A 115 -21.12 -27.22 6.11
C ASP A 115 -20.33 -28.42 5.58
N ALA A 116 -20.84 -29.08 4.53
CA ALA A 116 -20.24 -30.27 3.93
C ALA A 116 -18.77 -30.05 3.52
N VAL A 117 -18.39 -28.80 3.21
CA VAL A 117 -16.99 -28.42 2.92
C VAL A 117 -16.03 -28.71 4.08
N PHE A 118 -16.53 -28.87 5.31
CA PHE A 118 -15.75 -29.10 6.52
C PHE A 118 -15.99 -30.46 7.19
N GLU A 119 -16.77 -31.37 6.60
CA GLU A 119 -17.11 -32.68 7.20
C GLU A 119 -15.87 -33.52 7.57
N ASP A 120 -14.79 -33.42 6.79
CA ASP A 120 -13.54 -34.16 7.02
C ASP A 120 -12.53 -33.39 7.89
N VAL A 121 -12.89 -32.22 8.43
CA VAL A 121 -12.00 -31.40 9.26
C VAL A 121 -12.15 -31.80 10.72
N ASP A 122 -11.08 -32.36 11.30
CA ASP A 122 -10.99 -32.64 12.74
C ASP A 122 -10.43 -31.42 13.49
N PRO A 123 -11.27 -30.65 14.23
CA PRO A 123 -10.82 -29.50 15.00
C PRO A 123 -9.85 -29.85 16.14
N SER A 124 -9.81 -31.11 16.58
CA SER A 124 -8.91 -31.55 17.65
C SER A 124 -7.44 -31.68 17.21
N GLN A 125 -7.16 -31.65 15.90
CA GLN A 125 -5.82 -31.80 15.33
C GLN A 125 -5.15 -30.46 15.02
N VAL A 126 -5.22 -29.50 15.95
CA VAL A 126 -4.58 -28.19 15.78
C VAL A 126 -3.06 -28.34 15.75
N LEU A 127 -2.45 -28.09 14.60
CA LEU A 127 -0.99 -28.04 14.47
C LEU A 127 -0.48 -26.70 14.99
N VAL A 128 0.35 -26.75 16.05
CA VAL A 128 1.02 -25.55 16.56
C VAL A 128 1.90 -24.93 15.47
N HIS A 129 1.76 -23.62 15.27
CA HIS A 129 2.50 -22.87 14.28
C HIS A 129 3.32 -21.76 14.94
N SER A 130 4.45 -21.41 14.33
CA SER A 130 5.22 -20.25 14.78
C SER A 130 4.48 -18.94 14.50
N ALA A 131 4.76 -17.91 15.29
CA ALA A 131 4.25 -16.55 15.11
C ALA A 131 4.36 -16.05 13.65
N ALA A 132 5.52 -16.28 13.02
CA ALA A 132 5.75 -15.90 11.63
C ALA A 132 4.88 -16.66 10.63
N LYS A 133 4.59 -17.95 10.88
CA LYS A 133 3.71 -18.75 10.02
C LYS A 133 2.25 -18.35 10.19
N LEU A 134 1.80 -18.11 11.43
CA LEU A 134 0.45 -17.62 11.71
C LEU A 134 0.20 -16.26 11.05
N GLN A 135 1.16 -15.33 11.15
CA GLN A 135 1.06 -14.04 10.46
C GLN A 135 0.92 -14.19 8.94
N ARG A 136 1.73 -15.08 8.33
CA ARG A 136 1.67 -15.34 6.89
C ARG A 136 0.30 -15.90 6.48
N MET A 137 -0.17 -16.92 7.20
CA MET A 137 -1.46 -17.56 6.95
C MET A 137 -2.60 -16.55 7.08
N TRP A 138 -2.61 -15.74 8.13
CA TRP A 138 -3.61 -14.68 8.30
C TRP A 138 -3.62 -13.69 7.12
N ARG A 139 -2.45 -13.19 6.70
CA ARG A 139 -2.37 -12.25 5.55
C ARG A 139 -2.90 -12.88 4.26
N GLU A 140 -2.58 -14.15 4.04
CA GLU A 140 -3.01 -14.89 2.86
C GLU A 140 -4.54 -15.09 2.85
N VAL A 141 -5.09 -15.62 3.94
CA VAL A 141 -6.53 -15.89 4.06
C VAL A 141 -7.33 -14.58 4.01
N SER A 142 -6.92 -13.54 4.75
CA SER A 142 -7.62 -12.23 4.71
C SER A 142 -7.51 -11.55 3.36
N GLY A 143 -6.37 -11.65 2.67
CA GLY A 143 -6.20 -11.10 1.32
C GLY A 143 -7.08 -11.84 0.29
N ASN A 144 -7.15 -13.16 0.39
CA ASN A 144 -8.02 -13.97 -0.46
C ASN A 144 -9.50 -13.71 -0.19
N PHE A 145 -9.89 -13.50 1.07
CA PHE A 145 -11.25 -13.10 1.46
C PHE A 145 -11.64 -11.75 0.87
N ALA A 146 -10.81 -10.72 1.02
CA ALA A 146 -11.09 -9.40 0.44
C ALA A 146 -11.24 -9.47 -1.10
N ARG A 147 -10.45 -10.33 -1.75
CA ARG A 147 -10.58 -10.60 -3.20
C ARG A 147 -11.90 -11.30 -3.53
N ALA A 148 -12.26 -12.35 -2.79
CA ALA A 148 -13.49 -13.10 -3.00
C ALA A 148 -14.72 -12.20 -2.80
N GLU A 149 -14.75 -11.42 -1.71
CA GLU A 149 -15.81 -10.46 -1.39
C GLU A 149 -15.94 -9.34 -2.44
N ALA A 150 -14.81 -8.80 -2.90
CA ALA A 150 -14.84 -7.80 -3.96
C ALA A 150 -15.33 -8.37 -5.30
N CYS A 151 -15.13 -9.66 -5.55
CA CYS A 151 -15.62 -10.33 -6.76
C CYS A 151 -17.10 -10.72 -6.63
N SER A 152 -17.57 -11.16 -5.47
CA SER A 152 -18.99 -11.50 -5.26
C SER A 152 -19.91 -10.28 -5.39
N LYS A 153 -19.43 -9.10 -5.01
CA LYS A 153 -20.19 -7.83 -5.09
C LYS A 153 -20.21 -7.19 -6.49
N LYS A 154 -19.54 -7.76 -7.49
CA LYS A 154 -19.55 -7.19 -8.86
C LYS A 154 -20.84 -7.55 -9.57
N SER A 155 -21.58 -6.52 -9.98
CA SER A 155 -22.76 -6.68 -10.85
C SER A 155 -22.34 -7.32 -12.19
N GLY A 156 -23.00 -8.41 -12.57
CA GLY A 156 -22.75 -9.14 -13.82
C GLY A 156 -21.84 -10.37 -13.72
N ASN A 157 -21.52 -10.84 -12.51
CA ASN A 157 -20.76 -12.08 -12.33
C ASN A 157 -21.66 -13.33 -12.48
N GLN A 158 -21.07 -14.45 -12.91
CA GLN A 158 -21.80 -15.67 -13.31
C GLN A 158 -22.12 -16.65 -12.18
N SER A 159 -21.68 -16.40 -10.95
CA SER A 159 -21.92 -17.31 -9.81
C SER A 159 -22.61 -16.57 -8.67
N ASP A 160 -23.61 -17.24 -8.09
CA ASP A 160 -24.40 -16.79 -6.94
C ASP A 160 -23.84 -17.31 -5.60
N ASP A 161 -22.96 -18.32 -5.60
CA ASP A 161 -22.39 -18.90 -4.37
C ASP A 161 -21.02 -18.28 -4.06
N PHE A 162 -20.86 -17.77 -2.82
CA PHE A 162 -19.60 -17.22 -2.33
C PHE A 162 -18.44 -18.23 -2.41
N TRP A 163 -18.73 -19.53 -2.30
CA TRP A 163 -17.74 -20.59 -2.43
C TRP A 163 -16.95 -20.53 -3.74
N ASP A 164 -17.61 -20.24 -4.87
CA ASP A 164 -16.96 -20.19 -6.19
C ASP A 164 -15.92 -19.07 -6.27
N PHE A 165 -16.09 -18.00 -5.49
CA PHE A 165 -15.14 -16.90 -5.38
C PHE A 165 -13.94 -17.22 -4.48
N CYS A 166 -14.08 -18.21 -3.60
CA CYS A 166 -13.02 -18.68 -2.70
C CYS A 166 -11.97 -19.52 -3.42
N VAL A 167 -12.23 -19.97 -4.66
CA VAL A 167 -11.29 -20.78 -5.47
C VAL A 167 -10.85 -22.04 -4.71
N GLY A 168 -11.80 -22.71 -4.06
CA GLY A 168 -11.55 -23.92 -3.26
C GLY A 168 -10.82 -23.70 -1.94
N GLN A 169 -10.66 -22.44 -1.48
CA GLN A 169 -10.00 -22.13 -0.21
C GLN A 169 -11.01 -22.19 0.95
N ALA A 170 -11.13 -23.35 1.59
CA ALA A 170 -12.00 -23.58 2.76
C ALA A 170 -11.82 -22.52 3.87
N GLY A 171 -10.59 -22.09 4.15
CA GLY A 171 -10.33 -21.06 5.16
C GLY A 171 -10.91 -19.68 4.83
N VAL A 172 -11.07 -19.34 3.54
CA VAL A 172 -11.68 -18.07 3.11
C VAL A 172 -13.20 -18.14 3.26
N TYR A 173 -13.77 -19.27 2.88
CA TYR A 173 -15.20 -19.54 3.05
C TYR A 173 -15.63 -19.57 4.51
N TYR A 174 -14.77 -20.14 5.37
CA TYR A 174 -15.00 -20.17 6.82
C TYR A 174 -15.08 -18.77 7.43
N LEU A 175 -14.29 -17.80 6.94
CA LEU A 175 -14.37 -16.41 7.41
C LEU A 175 -15.69 -15.75 7.06
N ASP A 176 -16.25 -16.01 5.87
CA ASP A 176 -17.56 -15.48 5.46
C ASP A 176 -18.67 -15.97 6.41
N ARG A 177 -18.70 -17.28 6.67
CA ARG A 177 -19.67 -17.90 7.58
C ARG A 177 -19.53 -17.36 9.01
N ARG A 178 -18.30 -17.12 9.47
CA ARG A 178 -18.05 -16.53 10.80
C ARG A 178 -18.46 -15.05 10.87
N SER A 179 -18.25 -14.28 9.81
CA SER A 179 -18.64 -12.87 9.73
C SER A 179 -20.15 -12.64 9.59
N GLY A 180 -20.90 -13.61 9.05
CA GLY A 180 -22.36 -13.55 8.97
C GLY A 180 -23.11 -13.84 10.29
N LEU A 181 -22.40 -14.26 11.35
CA LEU A 181 -22.97 -14.62 12.64
C LEU A 181 -22.97 -13.48 13.70
N THR A 182 -22.42 -12.31 13.36
CA THR A 182 -22.41 -11.10 14.21
C THR A 182 -23.38 -10.04 13.71
#